data_AF-A0A961CAM1-F1
#
_entry.id   AF-A0A961CAM1-F1
#
_cell.length_a   1.000
_cell.length_b   1.000
_cell.length_c   1.000
_cell.angle_alpha   90.00
_cell.angle_beta   90.00
_cell.angle_gamma   90.00
#
_symmetry.space_group_name_H-M   'P 1'
#
loop_
_entity.id
_entity.type
_entity.pdbx_description
1 polymer ?
#
loop_
_entity_poly.entity_id
_entity_poly.type
_entity_poly.pdbx_seq_one_letter_code
_entity_poly.pdbx_strand_id
1 'polypeptide(L)'
;MWTDDLFDELVRVWVRNGARSADSARSVTDQIRAVFPDGQVDRSSYEHLVHDMPGEDPDDHLHAAAAVSVAPSVLLTANIADFPAETFERLGVSVQHPDDYFVGLLGAVPDELLDVLLVMVGHRSRPPMTLEELLATLSRAGLKRFTAEVDKIGATTLGSD
;
A
#
# COMPACT_ATOMS: atom_id res chain seq x y z
N MET A 1 -0.51 0.45 -9.30
CA MET A 1 0.64 0.78 -10.17
C MET A 1 1.91 0.41 -9.45
N TRP A 2 2.99 0.17 -10.17
CA TRP A 2 4.30 -0.20 -9.63
C TRP A 2 5.41 0.24 -10.57
N THR A 3 6.61 0.47 -10.04
CA THR A 3 7.84 0.67 -10.81
C THR A 3 8.82 -0.46 -10.50
N ASP A 4 9.73 -0.74 -11.42
CA ASP A 4 10.83 -1.67 -11.11
C ASP A 4 11.74 -1.12 -10.01
N ASP A 5 11.92 0.20 -9.95
CA ASP A 5 12.66 0.88 -8.88
C ASP A 5 12.07 0.61 -7.49
N LEU A 6 10.75 0.72 -7.34
CA LEU A 6 10.03 0.41 -6.09
C LEU A 6 10.21 -1.06 -5.69
N PHE A 7 10.10 -1.97 -6.65
CA PHE A 7 10.27 -3.40 -6.38
C PHE A 7 11.71 -3.76 -6.03
N ASP A 8 12.69 -3.17 -6.70
CA ASP A 8 14.10 -3.37 -6.38
C ASP A 8 14.41 -2.83 -4.98
N GLU A 9 13.87 -1.68 -4.60
CA GLU A 9 13.98 -1.17 -3.25
C GLU A 9 13.32 -2.07 -2.21
N LEU A 10 12.07 -2.48 -2.46
CA LEU A 10 11.33 -3.35 -1.55
C LEU A 10 12.07 -4.66 -1.30
N VAL A 11 12.63 -5.26 -2.35
CA VAL A 11 13.48 -6.46 -2.25
C VAL A 11 14.71 -6.19 -1.38
N ARG A 12 15.43 -5.07 -1.62
CA ARG A 12 16.59 -4.68 -0.81
C ARG A 12 16.22 -4.51 0.67
N VAL A 13 15.13 -3.80 0.96
CA VAL A 13 14.66 -3.51 2.32
C VAL A 13 14.27 -4.80 3.05
N TRP A 14 13.50 -5.68 2.41
CA TRP A 14 13.09 -6.95 3.02
C TRP A 14 14.27 -7.88 3.32
N VAL A 15 15.26 -7.96 2.41
CA VAL A 15 16.45 -8.78 2.63
C VAL A 15 17.33 -8.19 3.73
N ARG A 16 17.59 -6.87 3.68
CA ARG A 16 18.40 -6.16 4.68
C ARG A 16 17.83 -6.32 6.09
N ASN A 17 16.52 -6.26 6.23
CA ASN A 17 15.83 -6.35 7.52
C ASN A 17 15.57 -7.80 7.96
N GLY A 18 16.01 -8.80 7.19
CA GLY A 18 15.79 -10.22 7.50
C GLY A 18 14.33 -10.67 7.40
N ALA A 19 13.46 -9.87 6.79
CA ALA A 19 12.04 -10.18 6.63
C ALA A 19 11.81 -11.32 5.63
N ARG A 20 12.68 -11.43 4.61
CA ARG A 20 12.61 -12.47 3.57
C ARG A 20 14.00 -12.80 3.04
N SER A 21 14.16 -14.02 2.50
CA SER A 21 15.29 -14.34 1.61
C SER A 21 15.16 -13.58 0.29
N ALA A 22 16.29 -13.40 -0.41
CA ALA A 22 16.28 -12.72 -1.71
C ALA A 22 15.37 -13.42 -2.74
N ASP A 23 15.37 -14.76 -2.76
CA ASP A 23 14.50 -15.52 -3.66
C ASP A 23 13.01 -15.38 -3.29
N SER A 24 12.69 -15.37 -1.99
CA SER A 24 11.32 -15.16 -1.52
C SER A 24 10.81 -13.74 -1.80
N ALA A 25 11.69 -12.74 -1.69
CA ALA A 25 11.35 -11.35 -2.00
C ALA A 25 11.09 -11.16 -3.50
N ARG A 26 11.99 -11.66 -4.37
CA ARG A 26 11.81 -11.64 -5.83
C ARG A 26 10.56 -12.39 -6.27
N SER A 27 10.31 -13.57 -5.69
CA SER A 27 9.11 -14.36 -6.02
C SER A 27 7.82 -13.57 -5.78
N VAL A 28 7.77 -12.69 -4.77
CA VAL A 28 6.60 -11.84 -4.54
C VAL A 28 6.48 -10.73 -5.56
N THR A 29 7.56 -10.01 -5.87
CA THR A 29 7.50 -8.95 -6.88
C THR A 29 7.16 -9.51 -8.27
N ASP A 30 7.68 -10.69 -8.62
CA ASP A 30 7.33 -11.39 -9.87
C ASP A 30 5.86 -11.82 -9.93
N GLN A 31 5.28 -12.26 -8.81
CA GLN A 31 3.84 -12.55 -8.74
C GLN A 31 3.00 -11.28 -8.96
N ILE A 32 3.40 -10.14 -8.36
CA ILE A 32 2.70 -8.88 -8.57
C ILE A 32 2.78 -8.45 -10.03
N ARG A 33 3.95 -8.56 -10.68
CA ARG A 33 4.11 -8.31 -12.12
C ARG A 33 3.19 -9.17 -12.97
N ALA A 34 3.11 -10.47 -12.65
CA ALA A 34 2.29 -11.41 -13.40
C ALA A 34 0.78 -11.17 -13.24
N VAL A 35 0.34 -10.75 -12.05
CA VAL A 35 -1.08 -10.49 -11.75
C VAL A 35 -1.52 -9.10 -12.25
N PHE A 36 -0.60 -8.12 -12.24
CA PHE A 36 -0.88 -6.73 -12.64
C PHE A 36 0.08 -6.25 -13.74
N PRO A 37 0.05 -6.88 -14.94
CA PRO A 37 0.99 -6.54 -16.02
C PRO A 37 0.82 -5.09 -16.49
N ASP A 38 -0.42 -4.59 -16.56
CA ASP A 38 -0.74 -3.22 -16.97
C ASP A 38 -0.51 -2.19 -15.84
N GLY A 39 -0.03 -2.64 -14.68
CA GLY A 39 0.26 -1.79 -13.54
C GLY A 39 1.62 -1.09 -13.59
N GLN A 40 2.48 -1.42 -14.55
CA GLN A 40 3.84 -0.88 -14.64
C GLN A 40 3.84 0.59 -15.05
N VAL A 41 4.60 1.40 -14.33
CA VAL A 41 4.97 2.75 -14.75
C VAL A 41 6.40 2.68 -15.28
N ASP A 42 6.58 2.96 -16.58
CA ASP A 42 7.88 2.90 -17.23
C ASP A 42 8.79 4.05 -16.75
N ARG A 43 10.07 3.75 -16.49
CA ARG A 43 11.04 4.73 -15.98
C ARG A 43 11.19 5.96 -16.88
N SER A 44 11.12 5.79 -18.20
CA SER A 44 11.21 6.91 -19.15
C SER A 44 10.09 7.94 -18.98
N SER A 45 8.96 7.54 -18.38
CA SER A 45 7.83 8.43 -18.12
C SER A 45 8.08 9.41 -16.96
N TYR A 46 9.03 9.14 -16.06
CA TYR A 46 9.23 9.96 -14.85
C TYR A 46 10.68 10.34 -14.54
N GLU A 47 11.68 9.71 -15.16
CA GLU A 47 13.10 9.98 -14.82
C GLU A 47 13.49 11.46 -14.96
N HIS A 48 12.87 12.16 -15.90
CA HIS A 48 13.10 13.58 -16.15
C HIS A 48 12.49 14.50 -15.07
N LEU A 49 11.61 13.98 -14.23
CA LEU A 49 10.95 14.70 -13.13
C LEU A 49 11.72 14.57 -11.80
N VAL A 50 12.58 13.55 -11.66
CA VAL A 50 13.20 13.15 -10.37
C VAL A 50 13.91 14.32 -9.68
N HIS A 51 14.71 15.07 -10.42
CA HIS A 51 15.48 16.19 -9.86
C HIS A 51 14.59 17.35 -9.34
N ASP A 52 13.37 17.46 -9.86
CA ASP A 52 12.45 18.54 -9.54
C ASP A 52 11.42 18.14 -8.49
N MET A 53 11.54 16.93 -7.93
CA MET A 53 10.62 16.46 -6.89
C MET A 53 10.85 17.19 -5.57
N PRO A 54 9.75 17.63 -4.90
CA PRO A 54 9.85 18.23 -3.58
C PRO A 54 10.11 17.17 -2.52
N GLY A 55 10.60 17.59 -1.36
CA GLY A 55 10.95 16.71 -0.24
C GLY A 55 12.43 16.78 0.08
N GLU A 56 12.77 16.52 1.35
CA GLU A 56 14.15 16.61 1.83
C GLU A 56 14.95 15.32 1.58
N ASP A 57 14.28 14.18 1.42
CA ASP A 57 14.92 12.89 1.13
C ASP A 57 15.03 12.66 -0.39
N PRO A 58 16.25 12.69 -0.97
CA PRO A 58 16.43 12.43 -2.40
C PRO A 58 16.09 10.99 -2.81
N ASP A 59 16.11 10.02 -1.88
CA ASP A 59 15.75 8.63 -2.19
C ASP A 59 14.25 8.50 -2.48
N ASP A 60 13.42 9.40 -1.94
CA ASP A 60 11.97 9.46 -2.17
C ASP A 60 11.58 10.11 -3.50
N HIS A 61 12.47 10.92 -4.09
CA HIS A 61 12.20 11.65 -5.33
C HIS A 61 11.87 10.74 -6.50
N LEU A 62 12.44 9.54 -6.52
CA LEU A 62 12.17 8.56 -7.57
C LEU A 62 10.71 8.07 -7.54
N HIS A 63 10.19 7.79 -6.35
CA HIS A 63 8.81 7.34 -6.13
C HIS A 63 7.80 8.47 -6.30
N ALA A 64 8.16 9.67 -5.82
CA ALA A 64 7.41 10.89 -6.03
C ALA A 64 7.22 11.19 -7.53
N ALA A 65 8.32 11.14 -8.31
CA ALA A 65 8.29 11.36 -9.75
C ALA A 65 7.37 10.37 -10.47
N ALA A 66 7.46 9.09 -10.10
CA ALA A 66 6.59 8.05 -10.66
C ALA A 66 5.12 8.28 -10.33
N ALA A 67 4.79 8.77 -9.13
CA ALA A 67 3.41 9.11 -8.76
C ALA A 67 2.88 10.34 -9.54
N VAL A 68 3.75 11.32 -9.79
CA VAL A 68 3.42 12.53 -10.56
C VAL A 68 3.21 12.22 -12.05
N SER A 69 4.01 11.33 -12.65
CA SER A 69 3.88 11.03 -14.09
C SER A 69 2.55 10.35 -14.46
N VAL A 70 1.87 9.78 -13.47
CA VAL A 70 0.56 9.12 -13.60
C VAL A 70 -0.56 9.88 -12.89
N ALA A 71 -0.34 11.15 -12.55
CA ALA A 71 -1.37 11.98 -11.94
C ALA A 71 -2.62 12.09 -12.85
N PRO A 72 -3.85 12.16 -12.28
CA PRO A 72 -4.15 12.19 -10.85
C PRO A 72 -3.92 10.85 -10.16
N SER A 73 -3.25 10.88 -9.00
CA SER A 73 -2.86 9.65 -8.27
C SER A 73 -2.88 9.83 -6.75
N VAL A 74 -2.80 8.71 -6.02
CA VAL A 74 -2.65 8.68 -4.56
C VAL A 74 -1.33 8.00 -4.23
N LEU A 75 -0.45 8.70 -3.50
CA LEU A 75 0.77 8.16 -2.94
C LEU A 75 0.51 7.72 -1.49
N LEU A 76 0.52 6.40 -1.27
CA LEU A 76 0.33 5.83 0.06
C LEU A 76 1.67 5.63 0.76
N THR A 77 1.86 6.33 1.89
CA THR A 77 3.10 6.23 2.68
C THR A 77 2.82 6.40 4.17
N ALA A 78 3.51 5.61 5.00
CA ALA A 78 3.50 5.82 6.45
C ALA A 78 4.31 7.06 6.85
N ASN A 79 5.24 7.50 6.01
CA ASN A 79 6.13 8.62 6.28
C ASN A 79 5.67 9.86 5.50
N ILE A 80 4.55 10.45 5.91
CA ILE A 80 3.96 11.61 5.22
C ILE A 80 4.88 12.84 5.30
N ALA A 81 5.76 12.92 6.31
CA ALA A 81 6.60 14.09 6.55
C ALA A 81 7.54 14.41 5.37
N ASP A 82 7.98 13.39 4.64
CA ASP A 82 8.92 13.55 3.53
C ASP A 82 8.21 14.00 2.23
N PHE A 83 6.88 13.98 2.23
CA PHE A 83 6.04 14.31 1.09
C PHE A 83 5.14 15.51 1.41
N PRO A 84 5.62 16.76 1.25
CA PRO A 84 4.85 17.96 1.59
C PRO A 84 3.52 18.03 0.81
N ALA A 85 2.42 17.71 1.50
CA ALA A 85 1.12 17.44 0.90
C ALA A 85 0.62 18.55 -0.02
N GLU A 86 0.69 19.82 0.40
CA GLU A 86 0.23 20.95 -0.43
C GLU A 86 1.00 21.06 -1.76
N THR A 87 2.29 20.68 -1.77
CA THR A 87 3.10 20.72 -3.00
C THR A 87 2.72 19.57 -3.92
N PHE A 88 2.55 18.37 -3.38
CA PHE A 88 2.12 17.21 -4.16
C PHE A 88 0.69 17.36 -4.70
N GLU A 89 -0.22 17.97 -3.93
CA GLU A 89 -1.58 18.26 -4.40
C GLU A 89 -1.58 19.17 -5.64
N ARG A 90 -0.70 20.18 -5.67
CA ARG A 90 -0.51 21.03 -6.86
C ARG A 90 0.04 20.27 -8.07
N LEU A 91 0.74 19.16 -7.84
CA LEU A 91 1.22 18.24 -8.87
C LEU A 91 0.19 17.14 -9.22
N GLY A 92 -1.01 17.19 -8.63
CA GLY A 92 -2.08 16.22 -8.87
C GLY A 92 -1.93 14.91 -8.11
N VAL A 93 -1.08 14.87 -7.07
CA VAL A 93 -0.85 13.69 -6.24
C VAL A 93 -1.38 13.94 -4.83
N SER A 94 -2.30 13.10 -4.37
CA SER A 94 -2.74 13.10 -2.97
C SER A 94 -1.82 12.19 -2.15
N VAL A 95 -1.17 12.72 -1.11
CA VAL A 95 -0.34 11.94 -0.18
C VAL A 95 -1.23 11.51 0.98
N GLN A 96 -1.32 10.20 1.25
CA GLN A 96 -2.16 9.69 2.34
C GLN A 96 -1.47 8.62 3.17
N HIS A 97 -1.77 8.61 4.47
CA HIS A 97 -1.42 7.48 5.33
C HIS A 97 -2.25 6.26 4.94
N PRO A 98 -1.68 5.05 4.85
CA PRO A 98 -2.42 3.84 4.53
C PRO A 98 -3.65 3.60 5.42
N ASP A 99 -3.52 3.85 6.73
CA ASP A 99 -4.63 3.69 7.70
C ASP A 99 -5.82 4.60 7.35
N ASP A 100 -5.53 5.86 7.00
CA ASP A 100 -6.58 6.83 6.64
C ASP A 100 -7.22 6.47 5.29
N TYR A 101 -6.40 6.05 4.33
CA TYR A 101 -6.88 5.59 3.03
C TYR A 101 -7.83 4.39 3.16
N PHE A 102 -7.45 3.36 3.93
CA PHE A 102 -8.28 2.18 4.11
C PHE A 102 -9.54 2.44 4.94
N VAL A 103 -9.52 3.39 5.88
CA VAL A 103 -10.75 3.87 6.54
C VAL A 103 -11.69 4.53 5.53
N GLY A 104 -11.16 5.40 4.67
CA GLY A 104 -11.95 6.04 3.60
C GLY A 104 -12.51 5.01 2.62
N LEU A 105 -11.69 4.04 2.21
CA LEU A 105 -12.09 2.96 1.32
C LEU A 105 -13.18 2.09 1.95
N LEU A 106 -13.07 1.74 3.23
CA LEU A 106 -14.09 1.01 3.98
C LEU A 106 -15.42 1.77 4.02
N GLY A 107 -15.38 3.10 4.18
CA GLY A 107 -16.60 3.93 4.14
C GLY A 107 -17.24 4.00 2.76
N ALA A 108 -16.44 3.86 1.69
CA ALA A 108 -16.91 3.95 0.30
C ALA A 108 -17.45 2.62 -0.24
N VAL A 109 -16.78 1.51 0.07
CA VAL A 109 -17.06 0.16 -0.45
C VAL A 109 -16.96 -0.88 0.67
N PRO A 110 -17.83 -0.81 1.70
CA PRO A 110 -17.70 -1.64 2.90
C PRO A 110 -17.82 -3.13 2.60
N ASP A 111 -18.82 -3.53 1.80
CA ASP A 111 -19.09 -4.93 1.50
C ASP A 111 -17.95 -5.57 0.70
N GLU A 112 -17.46 -4.88 -0.34
CA GLU A 112 -16.34 -5.37 -1.16
C GLU A 112 -15.06 -5.50 -0.35
N LEU A 113 -14.77 -4.56 0.55
CA LEU A 113 -13.57 -4.61 1.36
C LEU A 113 -13.62 -5.73 2.41
N LEU A 114 -14.81 -5.98 2.99
CA LEU A 114 -15.03 -7.11 3.89
C LEU A 114 -14.89 -8.45 3.17
N ASP A 115 -15.44 -8.58 1.96
CA ASP A 115 -15.29 -9.78 1.13
C ASP A 115 -13.81 -10.06 0.83
N VAL A 116 -13.02 -9.03 0.50
CA VAL A 116 -11.57 -9.18 0.30
C VAL A 116 -10.88 -9.70 1.56
N LEU A 117 -11.22 -9.19 2.75
CA LEU A 117 -10.65 -9.68 4.01
C LEU A 117 -11.01 -11.15 4.27
N LEU A 118 -12.24 -11.55 3.97
CA LEU A 118 -12.69 -12.95 4.11
C LEU A 118 -11.98 -13.87 3.10
N VAL A 119 -11.79 -13.42 1.86
CA VAL A 119 -11.00 -14.14 0.85
C VAL A 119 -9.56 -14.28 1.30
N MET A 120 -8.94 -13.22 1.83
CA MET A 120 -7.56 -13.27 2.36
C MET A 120 -7.41 -14.30 3.48
N VAL A 121 -8.39 -14.37 4.38
CA VAL A 121 -8.47 -15.39 5.44
C VAL A 121 -8.62 -16.79 4.83
N GLY A 122 -9.55 -16.98 3.89
CA GLY A 122 -9.83 -18.27 3.25
C GLY A 122 -8.65 -18.84 2.44
N HIS A 123 -7.84 -17.97 1.83
CA HIS A 123 -6.64 -18.39 1.08
C HIS A 123 -5.47 -18.81 1.98
N ARG A 124 -5.44 -18.34 3.25
CA ARG A 124 -4.43 -18.74 4.23
C ARG A 124 -4.81 -20.07 4.87
N SER A 125 -4.45 -21.16 4.20
CA SER A 125 -4.69 -22.52 4.70
C SER A 125 -3.52 -23.11 5.47
N ARG A 126 -2.32 -22.50 5.42
CA ARG A 126 -1.08 -23.03 6.03
C ARG A 126 -0.11 -21.92 6.50
N PRO A 127 -0.11 -21.56 7.79
CA PRO A 127 -1.10 -21.92 8.81
C PRO A 127 -2.47 -21.27 8.52
N PRO A 128 -3.59 -21.88 8.95
CA PRO A 128 -4.88 -21.22 9.02
C PRO A 128 -4.77 -19.91 9.80
N MET A 129 -5.48 -18.87 9.35
CA MET A 129 -5.53 -17.58 10.03
C MET A 129 -6.99 -17.19 10.23
N THR A 130 -7.37 -16.68 11.41
CA THR A 130 -8.71 -16.12 11.62
C THR A 130 -8.78 -14.67 11.14
N LEU A 131 -9.99 -14.12 10.98
CA LEU A 131 -10.16 -12.70 10.70
C LEU A 131 -9.58 -11.83 11.82
N GLU A 132 -9.77 -12.21 13.08
CA GLU A 132 -9.20 -11.52 14.25
C GLU A 132 -7.67 -11.48 14.20
N GLU A 133 -7.02 -12.60 13.85
CA GLU A 133 -5.57 -12.66 13.71
C GLU A 133 -5.07 -11.78 12.54
N LEU A 134 -5.83 -11.74 11.44
CA LEU A 134 -5.51 -10.89 10.29
C LEU A 134 -5.60 -9.42 10.69
N LEU A 135 -6.69 -9.00 11.32
CA LEU A 135 -6.88 -7.63 11.80
C LEU A 135 -5.81 -7.25 12.83
N ALA A 136 -5.46 -8.14 13.75
CA ALA A 136 -4.35 -7.90 14.69
C ALA A 136 -3.00 -7.71 13.97
N THR A 137 -2.78 -8.40 12.84
CA THR A 137 -1.57 -8.25 12.03
C THR A 137 -1.55 -6.93 11.28
N LEU A 138 -2.66 -6.54 10.66
CA LEU A 138 -2.81 -5.25 9.99
C LEU A 138 -2.67 -4.08 10.97
N SER A 139 -3.23 -4.20 12.18
CA SER A 139 -3.12 -3.21 13.25
C SER A 139 -1.66 -3.00 13.68
N ARG A 140 -0.90 -4.09 13.86
CA ARG A 140 0.55 -4.02 14.13
C ARG A 140 1.35 -3.42 12.98
N ALA A 141 0.87 -3.56 11.75
CA ALA A 141 1.46 -2.95 10.56
C ALA A 141 1.11 -1.45 10.38
N GLY A 142 0.34 -0.87 11.32
CA GLY A 142 0.01 0.55 11.32
C GLY A 142 -1.42 0.89 10.89
N LEU A 143 -2.26 -0.10 10.57
CA LEU A 143 -3.65 0.10 10.14
C LEU A 143 -4.64 0.07 11.32
N LYS A 144 -4.34 0.81 12.39
CA LYS A 144 -5.06 0.70 13.67
C LYS A 144 -6.51 1.17 13.57
N ARG A 145 -6.75 2.32 12.92
CA ARG A 145 -8.09 2.88 12.76
C ARG A 145 -8.93 2.00 11.85
N PHE A 146 -8.37 1.58 10.71
CA PHE A 146 -9.03 0.69 9.77
C PHE A 146 -9.51 -0.59 10.46
N THR A 147 -8.63 -1.26 11.22
CA THR A 147 -9.00 -2.50 11.89
C THR A 147 -10.09 -2.29 12.95
N ALA A 148 -10.05 -1.16 13.66
CA ALA A 148 -11.08 -0.84 14.64
C ALA A 148 -12.44 -0.53 14.01
N GLU A 149 -12.47 0.06 12.81
CA GLU A 149 -13.73 0.27 12.07
C GLU A 149 -14.31 -1.05 11.53
N VAL A 150 -13.46 -1.96 11.03
CA VAL A 150 -13.92 -3.30 10.62
C VAL A 150 -14.55 -4.07 11.78
N ASP A 151 -13.93 -4.03 12.97
CA ASP A 151 -14.47 -4.70 14.17
C ASP A 151 -15.87 -4.18 14.55
N LYS A 152 -16.11 -2.87 14.43
CA LYS A 152 -17.43 -2.28 14.71
C LYS A 152 -18.52 -2.76 13.74
N ILE A 153 -18.18 -2.91 12.46
CA ILE A 153 -19.12 -3.41 11.44
C ILE A 153 -19.49 -4.87 11.75
N GLY A 154 -18.49 -5.70 12.08
CA GLY A 154 -18.72 -7.09 12.48
C GLY A 154 -19.60 -7.22 13.74
N ALA A 155 -19.37 -6.38 14.74
CA ALA A 155 -20.19 -6.35 15.97
C ALA A 155 -21.64 -5.90 15.72
N THR A 156 -21.87 -4.98 14.78
CA THR A 156 -23.21 -4.48 14.43
C THR A 156 -24.02 -5.53 13.65
N THR A 157 -23.36 -6.32 12.80
CA THR A 157 -23.99 -7.36 11.99
C THR A 157 -24.42 -8.59 12.81
N LEU A 158 -23.73 -8.89 13.92
CA LEU A 158 -24.03 -10.00 14.84
C LEU A 158 -24.98 -9.65 15.99
N GLY A 159 -25.34 -8.37 16.16
CA GLY A 159 -26.19 -7.88 17.26
C GLY A 159 -27.68 -7.71 16.91
N SER A 160 -28.12 -8.21 15.75
CA SER A 160 -29.48 -7.99 15.21
C SER A 160 -30.38 -9.23 15.20
N ASP A 161 -30.00 -10.32 15.89
CA ASP A 161 -30.81 -11.54 16.04
C ASP A 161 -31.48 -11.68 17.42
#